data_AF-A0A6G3ZYL0-F1
#
_entry.id   AF-A0A6G3ZYL0-F1
#
_cell.length_a   1.000
_cell.length_b   1.000
_cell.length_c   1.000
_cell.angle_alpha   90.00
_cell.angle_beta   90.00
_cell.angle_gamma   90.00
#
_symmetry.space_group_name_H-M   'P 1'
#
loop_
_entity.id
_entity.type
_entity.pdbx_description
1 polymer ?
#
loop_
_entity_poly.entity_id
_entity_poly.type
_entity_poly.pdbx_seq_one_letter_code
_entity_poly.pdbx_strand_id
1 'polypeptide(L)' 'MSDDLLVIKYNLLPWYNELDDRIDVEQVDFPTAIRERIQALGEYNLKTVTRKETQLEKIKER' A
#
# COMPACT_ATOMS: atom_id res chain seq x y z
N MET A 1 -3.32 14.67 -13.83
CA MET A 1 -2.83 13.33 -13.48
C MET A 1 -3.08 13.19 -12.00
N SER A 2 -3.91 12.24 -11.60
CA SER A 2 -4.39 12.14 -10.21
C SER A 2 -3.23 11.71 -9.32
N ASP A 3 -2.71 12.64 -8.50
CA ASP A 3 -1.68 12.42 -7.46
C ASP A 3 -2.11 11.42 -6.35
N ASP A 4 -3.24 10.75 -6.56
CA ASP A 4 -3.96 9.95 -5.58
C ASP A 4 -3.73 8.45 -5.75
N LEU A 5 -2.97 8.01 -6.76
CA LEU A 5 -2.72 6.57 -7.02
C LEU A 5 -1.25 6.21 -6.82
N LEU A 6 -0.97 5.39 -5.80
CA LEU A 6 0.34 4.80 -5.58
C LEU A 6 0.41 3.42 -6.21
N VAL A 7 1.27 3.27 -7.23
CA VAL A 7 1.55 1.97 -7.85
C VAL A 7 2.89 1.42 -7.34
N ILE A 8 2.83 0.21 -6.79
CA ILE A 8 3.97 -0.52 -6.26
C ILE A 8 4.14 -1.78 -7.11
N LYS A 9 5.21 -1.84 -7.91
CA LYS A 9 5.56 -3.01 -8.72
C LYS A 9 6.24 -4.09 -7.87
N TYR A 10 5.51 -4.60 -6.89
CA TYR A 10 5.95 -5.63 -5.96
C TYR A 10 4.78 -6.55 -5.61
N ASN A 11 5.09 -7.82 -5.36
CA ASN A 11 4.09 -8.79 -4.94
C ASN A 11 3.74 -8.60 -3.46
N LEU A 12 2.70 -7.82 -3.17
CA LEU A 12 2.20 -7.63 -1.80
C LEU A 12 1.02 -8.56 -1.46
N LEU A 13 0.69 -9.53 -2.32
CA LEU A 13 -0.34 -10.54 -2.02
C LEU A 13 -0.14 -11.24 -0.66
N PRO A 14 1.09 -11.58 -0.22
CA PRO A 14 1.28 -12.21 1.08
C PRO A 14 0.77 -11.36 2.26
N TRP A 15 0.74 -10.04 2.09
CA TRP A 15 0.31 -9.07 3.11
C TRP A 15 -1.07 -8.47 2.79
N TYR A 16 -1.86 -9.06 1.88
CA TYR A 16 -3.13 -8.49 1.42
C TYR A 16 -4.07 -8.11 2.58
N ASN A 17 -4.20 -8.99 3.58
CA ASN A 17 -5.07 -8.76 4.74
C ASN A 17 -4.60 -7.59 5.63
N GLU A 18 -3.33 -7.18 5.50
CA GLU A 18 -2.70 -6.18 6.33
C GLU A 18 -2.65 -4.81 5.63
N LEU A 19 -2.87 -4.78 4.32
CA LEU A 19 -2.88 -3.55 3.55
C LEU A 19 -4.07 -2.64 3.90
N ASP A 20 -5.13 -3.12 4.56
CA ASP A 20 -6.38 -2.36 4.73
C ASP A 20 -6.63 -1.88 6.18
N ASP A 21 -6.34 -2.72 7.19
CA ASP A 21 -6.81 -2.45 8.56
C ASP A 21 -5.82 -1.67 9.45
N ARG A 22 -4.53 -1.76 9.13
CA ARG A 22 -3.33 -1.15 9.74
C ARG A 22 -2.21 -2.02 9.21
N ILE A 23 -1.39 -1.56 8.27
CA ILE A 23 -0.10 -2.21 8.04
C ILE A 23 0.63 -2.05 9.37
N ASP A 24 0.56 -3.08 10.23
CA ASP A 24 1.30 -3.09 11.45
C ASP A 24 2.76 -3.24 11.00
N VAL A 25 3.46 -2.13 11.12
CA VAL A 25 4.78 -1.86 10.57
C VAL A 25 5.85 -2.74 11.23
N GLU A 26 5.45 -3.73 12.02
CA GLU A 26 6.30 -4.62 12.79
C GLU A 26 6.49 -5.99 12.12
N GLN A 27 5.82 -6.27 11.00
CA GLN A 27 6.14 -7.43 10.16
C GLN A 27 7.60 -7.31 9.67
N VAL A 28 8.48 -8.14 10.24
CA VAL A 28 9.94 -8.12 10.02
C VAL A 28 10.31 -8.30 8.54
N ASP A 29 9.48 -9.04 7.79
CA ASP A 29 9.74 -9.38 6.39
C ASP A 29 9.14 -8.38 5.38
N PHE A 30 8.43 -7.34 5.82
CA PHE A 30 7.84 -6.37 4.90
C PHE A 30 8.91 -5.38 4.39
N PRO A 31 9.03 -5.16 3.06
CA PRO A 31 10.06 -4.29 2.51
C PRO A 31 9.97 -2.84 3.03
N THR A 32 11.01 -2.37 3.72
CA THR A 32 11.04 -1.05 4.37
C THR A 32 10.76 0.09 3.38
N ALA A 33 11.38 0.07 2.20
CA ALA A 33 11.18 1.11 1.19
C ALA A 33 9.74 1.18 0.65
N ILE A 34 9.01 0.06 0.63
CA ILE A 34 7.60 0.04 0.23
C ILE A 34 6.75 0.63 1.35
N ARG A 35 7.04 0.24 2.59
CA ARG A 35 6.36 0.73 3.78
C ARG A 35 6.47 2.24 3.91
N GLU A 36 7.66 2.81 3.74
CA GLU A 36 7.86 4.27 3.78
C GLU A 36 7.01 4.99 2.72
N ARG A 37 6.89 4.41 1.52
CA ARG A 37 6.06 4.96 0.44
C ARG A 37 4.56 4.89 0.76
N ILE A 38 4.11 3.77 1.34
CA ILE A 38 2.71 3.61 1.76
C ILE A 38 2.39 4.58 2.91
N GLN A 39 3.27 4.70 3.90
CA GLN A 39 3.12 5.66 5.00
C GLN A 39 3.10 7.10 4.51
N ALA A 40 3.93 7.46 3.54
CA ALA A 40 3.94 8.80 2.93
C ALA A 40 2.65 9.11 2.15
N LEU A 41 1.90 8.08 1.69
CA LEU A 41 0.61 8.26 1.03
C LEU A 41 -0.46 8.80 2.00
N GLY A 42 -0.37 8.42 3.28
CA GLY A 42 -1.36 8.72 4.31
C GLY A 42 -2.47 7.66 4.34
N GLU A 43 -3.71 8.07 4.56
CA GLU A 43 -4.87 7.17 4.45
C GLU A 43 -5.11 6.74 3.00
N TYR A 44 -5.40 5.47 2.78
CA TYR A 44 -5.61 4.92 1.45
C TYR A 44 -6.60 3.75 1.48
N ASN A 45 -7.17 3.45 0.31
CA ASN A 45 -7.91 2.23 0.02
C ASN A 45 -7.08 1.34 -0.91
N LEU A 46 -7.10 0.04 -0.65
CA LEU A 46 -6.52 -0.92 -1.59
C LEU A 46 -7.40 -1.05 -2.84
N LYS A 47 -6.88 -0.64 -4.01
CA LYS A 47 -7.58 -0.81 -5.29
C LYS A 47 -7.42 -2.22 -5.84
N THR A 48 -6.17 -2.63 -5.98
CA THR A 48 -5.82 -3.92 -6.56
C THR A 48 -4.54 -4.44 -5.95
N VAL A 49 -4.47 -5.76 -5.79
CA VAL A 49 -3.24 -6.48 -5.45
C VAL A 49 -3.09 -7.64 -6.42
N THR A 50 -1.90 -7.80 -6.99
CA THR A 50 -1.58 -8.90 -7.89
C THR A 50 -0.18 -9.40 -7.61
N ARG A 51 0.20 -10.51 -8.24
CA ARG A 51 1.58 -11.04 -8.16
C ARG A 51 2.63 -10.09 -8.77
N LYS A 52 2.20 -9.10 -9.55
CA LYS A 52 3.10 -8.20 -10.28
C LYS A 52 3.15 -6.81 -9.66
N GLU A 53 1.98 -6.31 -9.24
CA GLU A 53 1.86 -4.98 -8.69
C GLU A 53 0.68 -4.86 -7.72
N THR A 54 0.77 -3.83 -6.89
CA THR A 54 -0.24 -3.40 -5.94
C THR A 54 -0.53 -1.93 -6.19
N GLN A 55 -1.80 -1.56 -6.18
CA GLN A 55 -2.25 -0.21 -6.40
C GLN A 55 -3.06 0.25 -5.19
N LEU A 56 -2.66 1.38 -4.61
CA LEU A 56 -3.33 2.02 -3.48
C LEU A 56 -3.86 3.37 -3.92
N GLU A 57 -5.11 3.68 -3.58
CA GLU A 57 -5.74 4.97 -3.85
C GLU A 57 -5.83 5.77 -2.55
N LYS A 58 -5.23 6.96 -2.52
CA LYS A 58 -5.29 7.87 -1.38
C LYS A 58 -6.74 8.26 -1.08
N ILE A 59 -7.13 8.19 0.18
CA ILE A 59 -8.40 8.73 0.66
C ILE A 59 -8.22 10.25 0.78
N LYS A 60 -8.99 11.01 0.00
CA LYS A 60 -9.09 12.45 0.21
C LYS A 60 -10.01 12.69 1.39
N GLU A 61 -9.44 13.06 2.53
CA GLU A 61 -10.21 13.73 3.57
C GLU A 61 -10.86 14.98 2.95
N ARG A 62 -12.18 15.08 3.09
CA ARG A 62 -13.00 16.19 2.57
C ARG A 62 -12.95 17.40 3.48
#